data_AF-A0A964LIT3-F1
#
_entry.id   AF-A0A964LIT3-F1
#
_cell.length_a   1.000
_cell.length_b   1.000
_cell.length_c   1.000
_cell.angle_alpha   90.00
_cell.angle_beta   90.00
_cell.angle_gamma   90.00
#
_symmetry.space_group_name_H-M   'P 1'
#
loop_
_entity.id
_entity.type
_entity.pdbx_description
1 polymer ?
#
loop_
_entity_poly.entity_id
_entity_poly.type
_entity_poly.pdbx_seq_one_letter_code
_entity_poly.pdbx_strand_id
1 'polypeptide(L)'
;MAAVINISLLKADGSGRDFKPLSLERNDVVFMPTTWTIVHPITSESPFFGWDAGGLAARAPELFVLLTAVEEVFGQTVPTRISYPGDEIVWGARFANVSETDQSGVVTKVDVSRISESERVPLPV
;
A
#
# COMPACT_ATOMS: atom_id res chain seq x y z
N MET A 1 -7.04 0.28 -14.09
CA MET A 1 -7.32 0.27 -12.64
C MET A 1 -6.43 1.29 -11.96
N ALA A 2 -6.94 2.09 -11.04
CA ALA A 2 -6.18 3.16 -10.38
C ALA A 2 -6.31 3.07 -8.85
N ALA A 3 -5.29 3.55 -8.14
CA ALA A 3 -5.24 3.64 -6.70
C ALA A 3 -4.93 5.08 -6.28
N VAL A 4 -5.64 5.54 -5.24
CA VAL A 4 -5.36 6.79 -4.55
C VAL A 4 -5.25 6.48 -3.06
N ILE A 5 -4.18 6.95 -2.43
CA ILE A 5 -3.99 6.80 -0.98
C ILE A 5 -3.92 8.17 -0.32
N ASN A 6 -4.68 8.34 0.77
CA ASN A 6 -4.54 9.45 1.68
C ASN A 6 -4.13 8.94 3.05
N ILE A 7 -3.24 9.66 3.72
CA ILE A 7 -2.94 9.43 5.13
C ILE A 7 -3.68 10.44 5.99
N SER A 8 -4.18 10.00 7.13
CA SER A 8 -4.59 10.88 8.21
C SER A 8 -3.63 10.83 9.37
N LEU A 9 -3.30 11.99 9.93
CA LEU A 9 -2.36 12.16 11.05
C LEU A 9 -3.02 12.97 12.16
N LEU A 10 -2.81 12.58 13.42
CA LEU A 10 -3.24 13.41 14.54
C LEU A 10 -2.47 14.73 14.54
N LYS A 11 -3.18 15.85 14.67
CA LYS A 11 -2.56 17.17 14.83
C LYS A 11 -1.88 17.28 16.19
N ALA A 12 -0.75 17.99 16.24
CA ALA A 12 0.02 18.18 17.46
C ALA A 12 -0.77 18.90 18.59
N ASP A 13 -1.74 19.72 18.23
CA ASP A 13 -2.61 20.45 19.16
C ASP A 13 -3.82 19.63 19.65
N GLY A 14 -3.98 18.38 19.17
CA GLY A 14 -5.11 17.51 19.51
C GLY A 14 -6.45 17.94 18.93
N SER A 15 -6.50 18.99 18.08
CA SER A 15 -7.75 19.58 17.57
C SER A 15 -8.44 18.74 16.47
N GLY A 16 -7.79 17.70 15.98
CA GLY A 16 -8.33 16.83 14.93
C GLY A 16 -7.24 16.11 14.15
N ARG A 17 -7.56 15.75 12.90
CA ARG A 17 -6.65 15.04 11.99
C ARG A 17 -6.36 15.86 10.73
N ASP A 18 -5.12 15.83 10.27
CA ASP A 18 -4.71 16.32 8.95
C ASP A 18 -4.74 15.20 7.93
N PHE A 19 -5.26 15.47 6.74
CA PHE A 19 -5.32 14.52 5.63
C PHE A 19 -4.35 14.96 4.54
N LYS A 20 -3.52 14.04 4.06
CA LYS A 20 -2.53 14.32 3.00
C LYS A 20 -2.55 13.20 1.96
N PRO A 21 -2.56 13.52 0.65
CA PRO A 21 -2.38 12.51 -0.37
C PRO A 21 -0.96 11.95 -0.31
N LEU A 22 -0.81 10.66 -0.61
CA LEU A 22 0.48 10.00 -0.76
C LEU A 22 0.81 9.83 -2.24
N SER A 23 1.99 10.27 -2.65
CA SER A 23 2.50 10.00 -4.00
C SER A 23 2.81 8.51 -4.16
N LEU A 24 2.29 7.87 -5.19
CA LEU A 24 2.59 6.48 -5.48
C LEU A 24 3.67 6.38 -6.56
N GLU A 25 4.50 5.34 -6.50
CA GLU A 25 5.44 5.01 -7.59
C GLU A 25 4.68 4.84 -8.91
N ARG A 26 3.46 4.29 -8.83
CA ARG A 26 2.53 4.10 -9.93
C ARG A 26 1.11 4.25 -9.41
N ASN A 27 0.36 5.18 -10.00
CA ASN A 27 -1.03 5.46 -9.59
C ASN A 27 -2.04 4.53 -10.26
N ASP A 28 -1.67 3.92 -11.39
CA ASP A 28 -2.57 3.07 -12.16
C ASP A 28 -1.81 1.96 -12.91
N VAL A 29 -2.55 0.89 -13.19
CA VAL A 29 -2.14 -0.18 -14.09
C VAL A 29 -3.23 -0.37 -15.13
N VAL A 30 -2.83 -0.40 -16.40
CA VAL A 30 -3.74 -0.65 -17.52
C VAL A 30 -4.25 -2.10 -17.48
N PHE A 31 -3.36 -3.04 -17.13
CA PHE A 31 -3.65 -4.46 -17.06
C PHE A 31 -2.94 -5.08 -15.85
N MET A 32 -3.63 -5.97 -15.12
CA MET A 32 -3.09 -6.68 -13.96
C MET A 32 -3.27 -8.20 -14.16
N PRO A 33 -2.30 -8.88 -14.80
CA PRO A 33 -2.40 -10.32 -15.04
C PRO A 33 -2.18 -11.15 -13.76
N THR A 34 -1.49 -10.60 -12.77
CA THR A 34 -1.13 -11.29 -11.52
C THR A 34 -1.51 -10.46 -10.30
N THR A 35 -0.56 -9.70 -9.75
CA THR A 35 -0.73 -8.89 -8.54
C THR A 35 -0.14 -7.50 -8.75
N TRP A 36 -0.66 -6.52 -8.02
CA TRP A 36 -0.12 -5.17 -7.99
C TRP A 36 0.19 -4.76 -6.55
N THR A 37 1.48 -4.56 -6.26
CA THR A 37 1.92 -3.95 -5.01
C THR A 37 1.89 -2.43 -5.16
N ILE A 38 1.08 -1.76 -4.34
CA ILE A 38 1.02 -0.30 -4.32
C ILE A 38 2.15 0.23 -3.43
N VAL A 39 2.99 1.10 -3.97
CA VAL A 39 4.20 1.61 -3.30
C VAL A 39 4.11 3.11 -3.17
N HIS A 40 4.21 3.61 -1.92
CA HIS A 40 4.48 5.01 -1.63
C HIS A 40 5.97 5.15 -1.28
N PRO A 41 6.79 5.80 -2.13
CA PRO A 41 8.18 6.06 -1.80
C PRO A 41 8.30 7.04 -0.63
N ILE A 42 9.12 6.71 0.37
CA ILE A 42 9.39 7.60 1.50
C ILE A 42 10.56 8.54 1.10
N THR A 43 10.23 9.62 0.40
CA THR A 43 11.16 10.72 0.06
C THR A 43 11.10 11.84 1.11
N SER A 44 11.90 12.91 0.96
CA SER A 44 11.87 14.09 1.84
C SER A 44 10.50 14.78 1.94
N GLU A 45 9.64 14.58 0.95
CA GLU A 45 8.29 15.13 0.87
C GLU A 45 7.25 14.20 1.50
N SER A 46 7.62 12.95 1.80
CA SER A 46 6.73 11.98 2.42
C SER A 46 6.38 12.39 3.85
N PRO A 47 5.10 12.25 4.27
CA PRO A 47 4.74 12.44 5.67
C PRO A 47 5.43 11.45 6.61
N PHE A 48 5.90 10.30 6.10
CA PHE A 48 6.64 9.29 6.84
C PHE A 48 8.15 9.58 6.94
N PHE A 49 8.63 10.66 6.30
CA PHE A 49 10.07 10.94 6.25
C PHE A 49 10.65 11.13 7.66
N GLY A 50 11.75 10.43 7.92
CA GLY A 50 12.45 10.46 9.22
C GLY A 50 11.70 9.78 10.37
N TRP A 51 10.65 9.01 10.10
CA TRP A 51 9.99 8.22 11.13
C TRP A 51 10.75 6.92 11.38
N ASP A 52 10.64 6.42 12.60
CA ASP A 52 10.98 5.07 12.98
C ASP A 52 9.73 4.32 13.48
N ALA A 53 9.90 3.08 13.94
CA ALA A 53 8.79 2.27 14.44
C ALA A 53 8.04 2.94 15.62
N GLY A 54 8.76 3.65 16.50
CA GLY A 54 8.15 4.38 17.61
C GLY A 54 7.39 5.61 17.13
N GLY A 55 7.94 6.31 16.15
CA GLY A 55 7.36 7.48 15.52
C GLY A 55 6.07 7.19 14.76
N LEU A 56 5.98 6.00 14.14
CA LEU A 56 4.74 5.49 13.55
C LEU A 56 3.66 5.32 14.61
N ALA A 57 3.96 4.64 15.72
CA ALA A 57 3.01 4.38 16.80
C ALA A 57 2.51 5.68 17.46
N ALA A 58 3.41 6.63 17.73
CA ALA A 58 3.07 7.89 18.40
C ALA A 58 2.12 8.79 17.60
N ARG A 59 2.13 8.68 16.26
CA ARG A 59 1.34 9.55 15.37
C ARG A 59 -0.03 8.95 15.00
N ALA A 60 -0.26 7.68 15.37
CA ALA A 60 -1.49 6.93 15.11
C ALA A 60 -2.03 7.17 13.69
N PRO A 61 -1.22 6.96 12.64
CA PRO A 61 -1.65 7.22 11.27
C PRO A 61 -2.80 6.29 10.88
N GLU A 62 -3.60 6.70 9.90
CA GLU A 62 -4.52 5.80 9.22
C GLU A 62 -4.44 6.06 7.72
N LEU A 63 -4.22 5.00 6.94
CA LEU A 63 -4.19 5.05 5.49
C LEU A 63 -5.59 4.78 4.95
N PHE A 64 -6.07 5.63 4.05
CA PHE A 64 -7.32 5.45 3.30
C PHE A 64 -6.98 5.17 1.85
N VAL A 65 -7.34 3.98 1.37
CA VAL A 65 -7.09 3.50 0.02
C VAL A 65 -8.40 3.52 -0.77
N LEU A 66 -8.39 4.17 -1.93
CA LEU A 66 -9.43 4.09 -2.93
C LEU A 66 -8.88 3.38 -4.16
N LEU A 67 -9.41 2.20 -4.47
CA LEU A 67 -9.16 1.47 -5.71
C LEU A 67 -10.34 1.67 -6.66
N THR A 68 -10.08 2.01 -7.92
CA THR A 68 -11.10 2.07 -8.97
C THR A 68 -10.71 1.17 -10.13
N ALA A 69 -11.64 0.32 -10.55
CA ALA A 69 -11.48 -0.54 -11.72
C ALA A 69 -12.68 -0.38 -12.65
N VAL A 70 -12.47 -0.60 -13.94
CA VAL A 70 -13.58 -0.72 -14.90
C VAL A 70 -13.88 -2.19 -15.02
N GLU A 71 -15.13 -2.59 -14.76
CA GLU A 71 -15.55 -3.97 -15.03
C GLU A 71 -15.86 -4.14 -16.52
N GLU A 72 -15.53 -5.32 -17.05
CA GLU A 72 -15.50 -5.56 -18.49
C GLU A 72 -16.89 -5.73 -19.12
N VAL A 73 -17.86 -6.23 -18.35
CA VAL A 73 -19.16 -6.67 -18.88
C VAL A 73 -20.06 -5.47 -19.21
N PHE A 74 -20.10 -4.45 -18.35
CA PHE A 74 -20.94 -3.27 -18.52
C PHE A 74 -20.15 -1.96 -18.62
N GLY A 75 -18.80 -2.03 -18.57
CA GLY A 75 -17.92 -0.86 -18.67
C GLY A 75 -18.04 0.10 -17.49
N GLN A 76 -18.60 -0.33 -16.36
CA GLN A 76 -18.82 0.52 -15.20
C GLN A 76 -17.57 0.66 -14.35
N THR A 77 -17.37 1.85 -13.77
CA THR A 77 -16.31 2.06 -12.78
C THR A 77 -16.79 1.59 -11.41
N VAL A 78 -16.08 0.60 -10.85
CA VAL A 78 -16.32 0.03 -9.53
C VAL A 78 -15.29 0.58 -8.53
N PRO A 79 -15.71 1.40 -7.55
CA PRO A 79 -14.84 1.87 -6.48
C PRO A 79 -14.83 0.90 -5.29
N THR A 80 -13.65 0.63 -4.75
CA THR A 80 -13.44 -0.11 -3.50
C THR A 80 -12.67 0.78 -2.52
N ARG A 81 -13.11 0.83 -1.26
CA ARG A 81 -12.49 1.63 -0.20
C ARG A 81 -12.05 0.72 0.93
N ILE A 82 -10.82 0.91 1.40
CA ILE A 82 -10.21 0.16 2.50
C ILE A 82 -9.44 1.17 3.35
N SER A 83 -9.37 0.98 4.67
CA SER A 83 -8.42 1.70 5.51
C SER A 83 -7.52 0.75 6.30
N TYR A 84 -6.32 1.23 6.61
CA TYR A 84 -5.32 0.55 7.43
C TYR A 84 -4.89 1.51 8.56
N PRO A 85 -5.35 1.30 9.80
CA PRO A 85 -4.84 2.02 10.96
C PRO A 85 -3.36 1.68 11.24
N GLY A 86 -2.69 2.51 12.02
CA GLY A 86 -1.24 2.43 12.23
C GLY A 86 -0.76 1.12 12.87
N ASP A 87 -1.62 0.41 13.59
CA ASP A 87 -1.36 -0.91 14.17
C ASP A 87 -1.43 -2.06 13.17
N GLU A 88 -2.04 -1.85 11.99
CA GLU A 88 -1.97 -2.77 10.85
C GLU A 88 -0.73 -2.53 9.96
N ILE A 89 0.01 -1.44 10.19
CA ILE A 89 1.24 -1.14 9.45
C ILE A 89 2.43 -1.86 10.08
N VAL A 90 2.96 -2.84 9.35
CA VAL A 90 4.08 -3.67 9.80
C VAL A 90 5.43 -3.05 9.41
N TRP A 91 6.10 -2.41 10.36
CA TRP A 91 7.43 -1.80 10.13
C TRP A 91 8.53 -2.84 9.84
N GLY A 92 9.38 -2.62 8.85
CA GLY A 92 10.48 -3.56 8.54
C GLY A 92 9.97 -4.94 8.11
N ALA A 93 8.99 -4.98 7.21
CA ALA A 93 8.49 -6.19 6.60
C ALA A 93 8.42 -6.04 5.07
N ARG A 94 8.41 -7.18 4.38
CA ARG A 94 8.09 -7.27 2.95
C ARG A 94 7.03 -8.34 2.72
N PHE A 95 6.22 -8.18 1.68
CA PHE A 95 5.29 -9.22 1.25
C PHE A 95 6.06 -10.47 0.80
N ALA A 96 5.53 -11.64 1.11
CA ALA A 96 6.06 -12.90 0.61
C ALA A 96 5.89 -12.98 -0.91
N ASN A 97 6.80 -13.69 -1.59
CA ASN A 97 6.60 -13.98 -3.01
C ASN A 97 5.50 -15.04 -3.17
N VAL A 98 4.41 -14.66 -3.84
CA VAL A 98 3.24 -15.51 -4.11
C VAL A 98 3.21 -16.07 -5.53
N SER A 99 4.21 -15.74 -6.35
CA SER A 99 4.29 -16.15 -7.75
C SER A 99 5.30 -17.27 -7.96
N GLU A 100 4.91 -18.29 -8.72
CA GLU A 100 5.82 -19.30 -9.24
C GLU A 100 6.17 -18.95 -10.68
N THR A 101 7.45 -19.11 -11.06
CA THR A 101 7.94 -18.83 -12.41
C THR A 101 8.54 -20.08 -13.06
N ASP A 102 8.42 -20.19 -14.37
CA ASP A 102 9.14 -21.21 -15.13
C ASP A 102 10.64 -20.88 -15.29
N GLN A 103 11.38 -21.74 -16.02
CA GLN A 103 12.81 -21.56 -16.28
C GLN A 103 13.14 -20.31 -17.12
N SER A 104 12.14 -19.73 -17.80
CA SER A 104 12.28 -18.51 -18.59
C SER A 104 11.92 -17.23 -17.81
N GLY A 105 11.44 -17.38 -16.56
CA GLY A 105 11.04 -16.28 -15.71
C GLY A 105 9.58 -15.84 -15.89
N VAL A 106 8.78 -16.57 -16.67
CA VAL A 106 7.36 -16.28 -16.85
C VAL A 106 6.58 -16.78 -15.64
N VAL A 107 5.71 -15.94 -15.08
CA VAL A 107 4.82 -16.33 -13.98
C VAL A 107 3.80 -17.35 -14.48
N THR A 108 3.82 -18.55 -13.91
CA THR A 108 2.92 -19.66 -14.28
C THR A 108 1.78 -19.84 -13.28
N LYS A 109 1.97 -19.41 -12.03
CA LYS A 109 0.97 -19.54 -10.97
C LYS A 109 1.10 -18.41 -9.95
N VAL A 110 -0.05 -17.99 -9.44
CA VAL A 110 -0.17 -17.03 -8.34
C VAL A 110 -0.99 -17.68 -7.23
N ASP A 111 -0.40 -17.85 -6.05
CA ASP A 111 -1.09 -18.36 -4.88
C ASP A 111 -1.80 -17.21 -4.13
N VAL A 112 -3.07 -17.00 -4.47
CA VAL A 112 -3.88 -15.92 -3.89
C VAL A 112 -4.10 -16.10 -2.39
N SER A 113 -4.02 -17.33 -1.86
CA SER A 113 -4.18 -17.56 -0.42
C SER A 113 -3.07 -16.92 0.41
N ARG A 114 -1.93 -16.63 -0.21
CA ARG A 114 -0.74 -16.05 0.40
C ARG A 114 -0.58 -14.55 0.11
N ILE A 115 -1.55 -13.90 -0.55
CA ILE A 115 -1.43 -12.50 -1.00
C ILE A 115 -1.22 -11.49 0.13
N SER A 116 -1.64 -11.83 1.36
CA SER A 116 -1.45 -11.02 2.57
C SER A 116 -0.27 -11.48 3.42
N GLU A 117 0.44 -12.54 3.03
CA GLU A 117 1.58 -13.08 3.78
C GLU A 117 2.76 -12.10 3.70
N SER A 118 3.40 -11.85 4.85
CA SER A 118 4.56 -10.98 4.94
C SER A 118 5.60 -11.56 5.89
N GLU A 119 6.86 -11.21 5.65
CA GLU A 119 7.99 -11.59 6.47
C GLU A 119 8.75 -10.35 6.97
N ARG A 120 9.20 -10.41 8.23
CA ARG A 120 10.06 -9.36 8.80
C ARG A 120 11.43 -9.43 8.13
N VAL A 121 11.95 -8.28 7.76
CA VAL A 121 13.27 -8.14 7.14
C VAL A 121 14.10 -7.09 7.87
N PRO A 122 15.43 -7.31 8.00
CA PRO A 122 16.31 -6.27 8.51
C PRO A 122 16.19 -5.01 7.65
N LEU A 123 16.05 -3.87 8.32
CA LEU A 123 16.07 -2.58 7.62
C LEU A 123 17.50 -2.29 7.14
N PRO A 124 17.65 -1.61 6.00
CA PRO A 124 18.94 -1.07 5.59
C PRO A 124 19.52 -0.21 6.73
N VAL A 125 20.81 -0.39 7.00
CA VAL A 125 21.59 0.43 7.93
C VAL A 125 21.94 1.79 7.33
#